data_AF-A0A8T2R4K4-F1
#
_entry.id   AF-A0A8T2R4K4-F1
#
_cell.length_a   1.000
_cell.length_b   1.000
_cell.length_c   1.000
_cell.angle_alpha   90.00
_cell.angle_beta   90.00
_cell.angle_gamma   90.00
#
_symmetry.space_group_name_H-M   'P 1'
#
loop_
_entity.id
_entity.type
_entity.pdbx_description
1 polymer ?
#
loop_
_entity_poly.entity_id
_entity_poly.type
_entity_poly.pdbx_seq_one_letter_code
_entity_poly.pdbx_strand_id
1 'polypeptide(L)'
;MEELAKGFHLLADPSSVTITLQSLKTNGPWLGLLHMSDSDLRAIIQLGDSKCRGELDLHDFCVAMLRTSPELMALALSSLCSG
;
A
#
# COMPACT_ATOMS: atom_id res chain seq x y z
N MET A 1 -1.18 -12.93 -4.54
CA MET A 1 -0.82 -11.74 -5.37
C MET A 1 -2.08 -11.05 -5.91
N GLU A 2 -3.01 -11.75 -6.55
CA GLU A 2 -4.24 -11.14 -7.11
C GLU A 2 -5.08 -10.37 -6.09
N GLU A 3 -5.28 -10.89 -4.88
CA GLU A 3 -6.08 -10.19 -3.86
C GLU A 3 -5.42 -8.88 -3.38
N LEU A 4 -4.09 -8.84 -3.25
CA LEU A 4 -3.35 -7.61 -2.95
C LEU A 4 -3.47 -6.61 -4.11
N ALA A 5 -3.38 -7.09 -5.34
CA ALA A 5 -3.57 -6.24 -6.51
C ALA A 5 -5.00 -5.68 -6.57
N LYS A 6 -6.03 -6.46 -6.26
CA LYS A 6 -7.42 -5.96 -6.18
C LYS A 6 -7.56 -4.91 -5.08
N GLY A 7 -7.02 -5.16 -3.89
CA GLY A 7 -7.01 -4.19 -2.79
C GLY A 7 -6.28 -2.90 -3.15
N PHE A 8 -5.15 -3.00 -3.87
CA PHE A 8 -4.42 -1.86 -4.39
C PHE A 8 -5.27 -1.04 -5.36
N HIS A 9 -5.90 -1.67 -6.35
CA HIS A 9 -6.71 -0.97 -7.34
C HIS A 9 -7.95 -0.32 -6.73
N LEU A 10 -8.48 -0.84 -5.62
CA LEU A 10 -9.56 -0.19 -4.88
C LEU A 10 -9.10 1.11 -4.21
N LEU A 11 -7.83 1.22 -3.81
CA LEU A 11 -7.27 2.38 -3.12
C LEU A 11 -6.56 3.36 -4.05
N ALA A 12 -6.07 2.91 -5.21
CA ALA A 12 -5.27 3.69 -6.13
C ALA A 12 -6.10 4.73 -6.89
N ASP A 13 -5.44 5.80 -7.33
CA ASP A 13 -5.95 6.69 -8.36
C ASP A 13 -5.88 5.96 -9.72
N PRO A 14 -7.00 5.82 -10.45
CA PRO A 14 -7.01 5.14 -11.74
C PRO A 14 -6.19 5.86 -12.83
N SER A 15 -5.87 7.14 -12.64
CA SER A 15 -5.13 7.96 -13.60
C SER A 15 -3.62 7.78 -13.48
N SER A 16 -3.09 7.81 -12.24
CA SER A 16 -1.67 7.61 -11.97
C SER A 16 -1.30 6.15 -11.73
N VAL A 17 -2.30 5.29 -11.46
CA VAL A 17 -2.12 3.89 -11.07
C VAL A 17 -1.25 3.78 -9.80
N THR A 18 -1.39 4.75 -8.90
CA THR A 18 -0.67 4.82 -7.62
C THR A 18 -1.64 5.20 -6.50
N ILE A 19 -1.33 4.79 -5.26
CA ILE A 19 -2.07 5.24 -4.08
C ILE A 19 -1.48 6.57 -3.65
N THR A 20 -2.31 7.61 -3.70
CA THR A 20 -1.97 8.97 -3.28
C THR A 20 -2.75 9.34 -2.03
N LEU A 21 -2.37 10.44 -1.37
CA LEU A 21 -3.14 10.95 -0.25
C LEU A 21 -4.61 11.21 -0.66
N GLN A 22 -4.80 11.74 -1.86
CA GLN A 22 -6.13 12.04 -2.37
C GLN A 22 -6.94 10.77 -2.63
N SER A 23 -6.34 9.76 -3.26
CA SER A 23 -7.03 8.49 -3.53
C SER A 23 -7.39 7.76 -2.24
N LEU A 24 -6.53 7.79 -1.22
CA LEU A 24 -6.84 7.26 0.12
C LEU A 24 -8.03 7.97 0.77
N LYS A 25 -8.13 9.30 0.64
CA LYS A 25 -9.26 10.06 1.19
C LYS A 25 -10.57 9.74 0.49
N THR A 26 -10.53 9.54 -0.83
CA THR A 26 -11.73 9.23 -1.62
C THR A 26 -12.18 7.79 -1.47
N ASN A 27 -11.24 6.83 -1.50
CA ASN A 27 -11.53 5.40 -1.59
C ASN A 27 -11.41 4.68 -0.25
N GLY A 28 -10.59 5.20 0.67
CA GLY A 28 -10.30 4.61 1.97
C GLY A 28 -11.47 4.53 2.98
N PRO A 29 -12.49 5.43 2.97
CA PRO A 29 -13.60 5.34 3.91
C PRO A 29 -14.32 3.98 3.93
N TRP A 30 -14.47 3.36 2.77
CA TRP A 30 -15.12 2.05 2.61
C TRP A 30 -14.26 0.88 3.07
N LEU A 31 -12.98 1.12 3.33
CA LEU A 31 -11.96 0.13 3.70
C LEU A 31 -11.48 0.32 5.15
N GLY A 32 -12.24 1.08 5.96
CA GLY A 32 -11.95 1.27 7.38
C GLY A 32 -11.01 2.45 7.69
N LEU A 33 -10.64 3.27 6.70
CA LEU A 33 -9.77 4.45 6.89
C LEU A 33 -10.55 5.74 7.19
N LEU A 34 -11.87 5.68 7.36
CA LEU A 34 -12.75 6.85 7.53
C LEU A 34 -12.36 7.78 8.69
N HIS A 35 -11.79 7.23 9.77
CA HIS A 35 -11.45 7.99 10.98
C HIS A 35 -10.00 8.51 10.99
N MET A 36 -9.24 8.29 9.92
CA MET A 36 -7.85 8.74 9.84
C MET A 36 -7.76 10.20 9.40
N SER A 37 -6.89 10.95 10.07
CA SER A 37 -6.56 12.31 9.67
C SER A 37 -5.68 12.34 8.42
N ASP A 38 -5.61 13.48 7.74
CA ASP A 38 -4.67 13.68 6.62
C ASP A 38 -3.22 13.37 7.02
N SER A 39 -2.83 13.65 8.28
CA SER A 39 -1.50 13.30 8.80
C SER A 39 -1.31 11.79 8.92
N ASP A 40 -2.32 11.05 9.36
CA ASP A 40 -2.25 9.59 9.48
C ASP A 40 -2.15 8.93 8.11
N LEU A 41 -2.94 9.40 7.14
CA LEU A 41 -2.89 8.92 5.75
C LEU A 41 -1.54 9.21 5.10
N ARG A 42 -0.94 10.38 5.36
CA ARG A 42 0.43 10.69 4.93
C ARG A 42 1.46 9.78 5.58
N ALA A 43 1.30 9.49 6.88
CA ALA A 43 2.20 8.56 7.58
C ALA A 43 2.12 7.15 6.97
N ILE A 44 0.94 6.67 6.59
CA ILE A 44 0.76 5.39 5.90
C ILE A 44 1.54 5.35 4.58
N ILE A 45 1.41 6.40 3.76
CA ILE A 45 2.15 6.51 2.49
C ILE A 45 3.65 6.53 2.77
N GLN A 46 4.10 7.35 3.73
CA GLN A 46 5.51 7.49 4.04
C GLN A 46 6.14 6.22 4.63
N LEU A 47 5.36 5.40 5.33
CA LEU A 47 5.80 4.09 5.85
C LEU A 47 5.99 3.04 4.74
N GLY A 48 5.20 3.12 3.66
CA GLY A 48 5.24 2.17 2.55
C GLY A 48 6.11 2.62 1.36
N ASP A 49 6.32 3.93 1.20
CA ASP A 49 7.00 4.51 0.04
C ASP A 49 8.51 4.39 0.17
N SER A 50 9.04 3.31 -0.39
CA SER A 50 10.48 3.00 -0.36
C SER A 50 11.34 3.97 -1.15
N LYS A 51 10.75 4.71 -2.10
CA LYS A 51 11.45 5.59 -3.05
C LYS A 51 11.18 7.07 -2.80
N CYS A 52 10.45 7.41 -1.74
CA CYS A 52 10.12 8.79 -1.34
C CYS A 52 9.47 9.64 -2.45
N ARG A 53 8.57 9.05 -3.24
CA ARG A 53 7.78 9.75 -4.28
C ARG A 53 6.55 10.49 -3.74
N GLY A 54 6.13 10.19 -2.51
CA GLY A 54 4.88 10.67 -1.92
C GLY A 54 3.64 9.88 -2.36
N GLU A 55 3.84 8.70 -2.93
CA GLU A 55 2.79 7.80 -3.44
C GLU A 55 3.26 6.34 -3.35
N LEU A 56 2.32 5.40 -3.29
CA LEU A 56 2.63 3.97 -3.32
C LEU A 56 2.33 3.39 -4.69
N ASP A 57 3.31 2.73 -5.30
CA ASP A 57 3.04 1.82 -6.42
C ASP A 57 2.57 0.44 -5.90
N LEU A 58 2.19 -0.46 -6.80
CA LEU A 58 1.74 -1.80 -6.44
C LEU A 58 2.80 -2.57 -5.64
N HIS A 59 4.09 -2.35 -5.92
CA HIS A 59 5.17 -3.02 -5.22
C HIS A 59 5.32 -2.47 -3.80
N ASP A 60 5.37 -1.15 -3.64
CA ASP A 60 5.41 -0.45 -2.35
C ASP A 60 4.24 -0.90 -1.46
N PHE A 61 3.03 -0.97 -2.02
CA PHE A 61 1.83 -1.47 -1.32
C PHE A 61 1.93 -2.95 -0.93
N CYS A 62 2.35 -3.82 -1.86
CA CYS A 62 2.53 -5.25 -1.56
C CYS A 62 3.55 -5.45 -0.44
N VAL A 63 4.70 -4.78 -0.50
CA VAL A 63 5.73 -4.86 0.54
C VAL A 63 5.19 -4.34 1.87
N ALA A 64 4.47 -3.22 1.88
CA ALA A 64 3.86 -2.68 3.10
C ALA A 64 2.88 -3.68 3.75
N MET A 65 2.01 -4.33 2.95
CA MET A 65 1.05 -5.32 3.42
C MET A 65 1.69 -6.63 3.88
N LEU A 66 2.76 -7.07 3.22
CA LEU A 66 3.53 -8.25 3.62
C LEU A 66 4.27 -7.99 4.94
N ARG A 67 4.79 -6.78 5.16
CA ARG A 67 5.49 -6.41 6.39
C ARG A 67 4.57 -6.36 7.61
N THR A 68 3.29 -6.03 7.43
CA THR A 68 2.27 -6.08 8.50
C THR A 68 1.77 -7.49 8.81
N SER A 69 2.04 -8.48 7.96
CA SER A 69 1.81 -9.91 8.24
C SER A 69 3.15 -10.66 8.31
N PRO A 70 3.75 -10.82 9.51
CA PRO A 70 5.08 -11.40 9.67
C PRO A 70 5.27 -12.76 8.97
N GLU A 71 4.20 -13.55 8.88
CA GLU A 71 4.15 -14.86 8.23
C GLU A 71 4.29 -14.77 6.71
N LEU A 72 3.70 -13.75 6.08
CA LEU A 72 3.80 -13.51 4.64
C LEU A 72 5.14 -12.85 4.25
N MET A 73 5.74 -12.05 5.15
CA MET A 73 7.08 -11.49 4.95
C MET A 73 8.16 -12.59 4.85
N ALA A 74 8.05 -13.64 5.67
CA ALA A 74 8.95 -14.79 5.64
C ALA A 74 8.89 -15.57 4.30
N LEU A 75 7.70 -15.67 3.71
CA LEU A 75 7.49 -16.30 2.40
C LEU A 75 8.02 -15.46 1.22
N ALA A 76 8.01 -14.13 1.33
CA ALA A 76 8.54 -13.25 0.29
C ALA A 76 10.08 -13.12 0.34
N LEU A 77 10.68 -13.22 1.52
CA LEU A 77 12.14 -13.18 1.68
C LEU A 77 12.82 -14.47 1.20
N SER A 78 12.17 -15.63 1.36
CA SER A 78 12.71 -16.90 0.86
C SER A 78 12.77 -16.97 -0.67
N SER A 79 11.86 -16.28 -1.38
CA SER A 79 11.88 -16.20 -2.85
C SER A 79 12.90 -15.20 -3.40
N LEU A 80 13.30 -14.18 -2.63
CA LEU A 80 14.35 -13.23 -3.01
C LEU A 80 15.78 -13.77 -2.80
N CYS A 81 15.98 -14.69 -1.85
CA CYS A 81 17.27 -15.35 -1.62
C CYS A 81 17.53 -16.55 -2.56
N SER A 82 16.60 -16.87 -3.46
CA SER A 82 16.68 -18.00 -4.38
C SER A 82 17.04 -17.60 -5.83
N GLY A 83 17.44 -16.35 -6.06
CA GLY A 83 17.82 -15.80 -7.37
C GLY A 83 19.27 -15.38 -7.44
#